data_AF-W8RP75-F1
#
_entry.id   AF-W8RP75-F1
#
_cell.length_a   1.000
_cell.length_b   1.000
_cell.length_c   1.000
_cell.angle_alpha   90.00
_cell.angle_beta   90.00
_cell.angle_gamma   90.00
#
_symmetry.space_group_name_H-M   'P 1'
#
loop_
_entity.id
_entity.type
_entity.pdbx_description
1 polymer ?
#
loop_
_entity_poly.entity_id
_entity_poly.type
_entity_poly.pdbx_seq_one_letter_code
_entity_poly.pdbx_strand_id
1 'polypeptide(L)'
;MNLLSNPRHLASSGLILLIGLGTLLGSLNYEAGTSARMGPGYFPMVLGALLLLIGVLHLATPSASGQDEEEDGPPQYRGWVCVIGGMLAFIVLGAYAGLIPATFSLIFISALGDKENSLTTAALLALCMTVIAVLVFSYGLQIQFPLLRGV
;
A
#
# COMPACT_ATOMS: atom_id res chain seq x y z
N MET A 1 -9.80 -30.08 9.17
CA MET A 1 -10.30 -29.45 10.42
C MET A 1 -9.12 -29.07 11.32
N ASN A 2 -8.23 -28.17 10.86
CA ASN A 2 -7.12 -27.64 11.68
C ASN A 2 -6.87 -26.14 11.37
N LEU A 3 -7.94 -25.37 11.14
CA LEU A 3 -7.83 -23.92 10.94
C LEU A 3 -7.43 -23.17 12.23
N LEU A 4 -7.68 -23.77 13.40
CA LEU A 4 -7.40 -23.19 14.73
C LEU A 4 -6.06 -23.63 15.33
N SER A 5 -5.29 -24.49 14.65
CA SER A 5 -4.06 -25.07 15.22
C SER A 5 -2.78 -24.33 14.87
N ASN A 6 -2.78 -23.40 13.90
CA ASN A 6 -1.61 -22.59 13.59
C ASN A 6 -1.71 -21.22 14.28
N PRO A 7 -0.99 -20.97 15.39
CA PRO A 7 -1.06 -19.71 16.12
C PRO A 7 -0.60 -18.52 15.28
N ARG A 8 0.27 -18.73 14.27
CA ARG A 8 0.76 -17.67 13.38
C ARG A 8 -0.34 -17.13 12.47
N HIS A 9 -1.13 -18.02 11.88
CA HIS A 9 -2.26 -17.65 11.00
C HIS A 9 -3.38 -16.93 11.77
N LEU A 10 -3.62 -17.36 13.01
CA LEU A 10 -4.57 -16.70 13.89
C LEU A 10 -4.06 -15.33 14.37
N ALA A 11 -2.75 -15.22 14.66
CA ALA A 11 -2.13 -13.96 15.05
C ALA A 11 -2.12 -12.94 13.91
N SER A 12 -1.78 -13.35 12.68
CA SER A 12 -1.77 -12.44 11.52
C SER A 12 -3.19 -11.96 11.17
N SER A 13 -4.15 -12.86 11.11
CA SER A 13 -5.56 -12.51 10.86
C SER A 13 -6.13 -11.64 11.99
N GLY A 14 -5.78 -11.94 13.25
CA GLY A 14 -6.18 -11.15 14.41
C GLY A 14 -5.61 -9.73 14.39
N LEU A 15 -4.34 -9.55 14.01
CA LEU A 15 -3.72 -8.23 13.88
C LEU A 15 -4.38 -7.39 12.77
N ILE A 16 -4.65 -8.00 11.61
CA ILE A 16 -5.34 -7.33 10.50
C ILE A 16 -6.73 -6.87 10.94
N LEU A 17 -7.49 -7.74 11.62
CA LEU A 17 -8.81 -7.40 12.16
C LEU A 17 -8.74 -6.29 13.22
N LEU A 18 -7.74 -6.33 14.11
CA LEU A 18 -7.56 -5.31 15.14
C LEU A 18 -7.26 -3.93 14.52
N ILE A 19 -6.33 -3.88 13.56
CA ILE A 19 -5.98 -2.63 12.86
C ILE A 19 -7.18 -2.13 12.04
N GLY A 20 -7.88 -3.02 11.33
CA GLY A 20 -9.09 -2.67 10.58
C GLY A 20 -10.20 -2.11 11.48
N LEU A 21 -10.43 -2.73 12.64
CA LEU A 21 -11.42 -2.26 13.60
C LEU A 21 -11.00 -0.93 14.24
N GLY A 22 -9.73 -0.80 14.62
CA GLY A 22 -9.19 0.43 15.21
C GLY A 22 -9.28 1.62 14.25
N THR A 23 -8.95 1.42 12.98
CA THR A 23 -9.06 2.46 11.94
C THR A 23 -10.51 2.84 11.65
N LEU A 24 -11.44 1.88 11.64
CA LEU A 24 -12.88 2.16 11.54
C LEU A 24 -13.44 2.92 12.73
N LEU A 25 -13.14 2.48 13.95
CA LEU A 25 -13.61 3.17 15.16
C LEU A 25 -13.02 4.59 15.24
N GLY A 26 -11.77 4.75 14.82
CA GLY A 26 -11.15 6.07 14.63
C GLY A 26 -11.87 6.91 13.58
N SER A 27 -12.28 6.31 12.46
CA SER A 27 -12.96 7.03 11.37
C SER A 27 -14.36 7.52 11.76
N LEU A 28 -15.04 6.86 12.70
CA LEU A 28 -16.36 7.29 13.19
C LEU A 28 -16.33 8.66 13.88
N ASN A 29 -15.17 9.11 14.36
CA ASN A 29 -14.99 10.43 14.97
C ASN A 29 -14.73 11.54 13.93
N TYR A 30 -14.63 11.21 12.64
CA TYR A 30 -14.39 12.15 11.56
C TYR A 30 -15.57 12.18 10.60
N GLU A 31 -15.90 13.35 10.06
CA GLU A 31 -16.89 13.44 8.98
C GLU A 31 -16.35 12.71 7.74
N ALA A 32 -17.03 11.64 7.34
CA ALA A 32 -16.70 10.89 6.12
C ALA A 32 -17.03 11.69 4.85
N GLY A 33 -17.94 12.66 4.92
CA GLY A 33 -18.40 13.42 3.75
C GLY A 33 -19.14 12.54 2.73
N THR A 34 -19.08 12.89 1.46
CA THR A 34 -19.68 12.14 0.32
C THR A 34 -18.57 11.66 -0.61
N SER A 35 -18.78 10.62 -1.42
CA SER A 35 -17.76 10.10 -2.36
C SER A 35 -17.21 11.17 -3.33
N ALA A 36 -17.99 12.22 -3.60
CA ALA A 36 -17.58 13.36 -4.44
C ALA A 36 -16.87 14.49 -3.66
N ARG A 37 -16.92 14.49 -2.32
CA ARG A 37 -16.21 15.41 -1.41
C ARG A 37 -15.79 14.61 -0.19
N MET A 38 -14.70 13.85 -0.36
CA MET A 38 -14.17 12.99 0.69
C MET A 38 -13.76 13.84 1.90
N GLY A 39 -14.43 13.61 3.03
CA GLY A 39 -14.00 14.15 4.31
C GLY A 39 -12.80 13.36 4.87
N PRO A 40 -12.13 13.87 5.92
CA PRO A 40 -10.97 13.23 6.52
C PRO A 40 -11.25 11.81 7.05
N GLY A 41 -12.52 11.48 7.33
CA GLY A 41 -12.95 10.16 7.78
C GLY A 41 -13.17 9.13 6.66
N TYR A 42 -13.29 9.55 5.39
CA TYR A 42 -13.66 8.64 4.28
C TYR A 42 -12.59 7.57 4.05
N PHE A 43 -11.33 7.99 3.95
CA PHE A 43 -10.22 7.09 3.65
C PHE A 43 -9.99 6.06 4.76
N PRO A 44 -9.89 6.46 6.05
CA PRO A 44 -9.78 5.49 7.15
C PRO A 44 -10.99 4.54 7.24
N MET A 45 -12.20 5.02 6.94
CA MET A 45 -13.42 4.20 6.98
C MET A 45 -13.40 3.09 5.92
N VAL A 46 -13.13 3.45 4.66
CA VAL A 46 -13.07 2.47 3.56
C VAL A 46 -11.90 1.50 3.75
N LEU A 47 -10.73 2.02 4.13
CA LEU A 47 -9.56 1.19 4.39
C LEU A 47 -9.81 0.20 5.52
N GLY A 48 -10.36 0.63 6.65
CA GLY A 48 -10.65 -0.24 7.77
C GLY A 48 -11.74 -1.28 7.46
N ALA A 49 -12.78 -0.91 6.70
CA ALA A 49 -13.80 -1.85 6.22
C ALA A 49 -13.19 -2.94 5.32
N LEU A 50 -12.28 -2.54 4.43
CA LEU A 50 -11.60 -3.46 3.52
C LEU A 50 -10.63 -4.38 4.28
N LEU A 51 -9.90 -3.85 5.27
CA LEU A 51 -9.06 -4.65 6.17
C LEU A 51 -9.87 -5.67 6.99
N LEU A 52 -11.04 -5.27 7.51
CA LEU A 52 -11.93 -6.21 8.19
C LEU A 52 -12.41 -7.32 7.26
N LEU A 53 -12.82 -6.97 6.04
CA LEU A 53 -13.27 -7.94 5.04
C LEU A 53 -12.16 -8.93 4.71
N ILE A 54 -10.94 -8.45 4.43
CA ILE A 54 -9.78 -9.30 4.14
C ILE A 54 -9.44 -10.18 5.35
N GLY A 55 -9.45 -9.63 6.57
CA GLY A 55 -9.16 -10.39 7.79
C GLY A 55 -10.16 -11.52 8.05
N VAL A 56 -11.46 -11.27 7.82
CA VAL A 56 -12.51 -12.30 7.90
C VAL A 56 -12.34 -13.35 6.81
N LEU A 57 -12.06 -12.93 5.57
CA LEU A 57 -11.85 -13.84 4.45
C LEU A 57 -10.63 -14.75 4.67
N HIS A 58 -9.55 -14.18 5.23
CA HIS A 58 -8.33 -14.91 5.58
C HIS A 58 -8.60 -15.93 6.70
N LEU A 59 -9.44 -15.59 7.68
CA LEU A 59 -9.86 -16.52 8.73
C LEU A 59 -10.77 -17.65 8.20
N ALA A 60 -11.59 -17.35 7.18
CA ALA A 60 -12.54 -18.28 6.59
C ALA A 60 -11.91 -19.21 5.53
N THR A 61 -10.79 -18.81 4.93
CA THR A 61 -10.07 -19.61 3.94
C THR A 61 -9.13 -20.58 4.64
N PRO A 62 -9.22 -21.90 4.39
CA PRO A 62 -8.27 -22.86 4.95
C PRO A 62 -6.86 -22.53 4.46
N SER A 63 -5.92 -22.39 5.39
CA SER A 63 -4.51 -22.30 5.04
C SER A 63 -4.15 -23.53 4.19
N ALA A 64 -3.79 -23.29 2.93
CA ALA A 64 -3.17 -24.31 2.09
C ALA A 64 -1.80 -24.57 2.72
N SER A 65 -1.74 -25.60 3.55
CA SER A 65 -0.53 -26.08 4.23
C SER A 65 0.55 -26.40 3.20
N GLY A 66 1.37 -25.41 2.86
CA GLY A 66 2.43 -25.54 1.86
C GLY A 66 3.23 -24.28 1.54
N GLN A 67 2.91 -23.11 2.13
CA GLN A 67 3.71 -21.88 1.96
C GLN A 67 4.16 -21.27 3.30
N ASP A 68 3.88 -21.92 4.44
CA ASP A 68 4.32 -21.49 5.78
C ASP A 68 5.79 -21.87 6.08
N GLU A 69 6.61 -22.07 5.05
CA GLU A 69 8.06 -21.90 5.15
C GLU A 69 8.41 -20.56 4.49
N GLU A 70 7.92 -19.46 5.09
CA GLU A 70 8.76 -18.27 5.12
C GLU A 70 10.05 -18.72 5.81
N GLU A 71 11.07 -18.96 4.98
CA GLU A 71 12.43 -19.19 5.43
C GLU A 71 12.72 -18.24 6.58
N ASP A 72 13.31 -18.78 7.66
CA ASP A 72 14.00 -18.03 8.72
C ASP A 72 15.21 -17.27 8.12
N GLY A 73 14.95 -16.44 7.12
CA GLY A 73 15.88 -15.52 6.53
C GLY A 73 15.98 -14.27 7.41
N PRO A 74 17.15 -13.61 7.44
CA PRO A 74 17.32 -12.40 8.22
C PRO A 74 16.25 -11.37 7.82
N PRO A 75 15.67 -10.63 8.79
CA PRO A 75 14.61 -9.67 8.54
C PRO A 75 15.01 -8.75 7.39
N GLN A 76 14.10 -8.56 6.42
CA GLN A 76 14.37 -7.81 5.19
C GLN A 76 14.40 -6.29 5.45
N TYR A 77 15.35 -5.86 6.27
CA TYR A 77 15.56 -4.46 6.65
C TYR A 77 15.78 -3.57 5.42
N ARG A 78 16.35 -4.11 4.34
CA ARG A 78 16.53 -3.43 3.05
C ARG A 78 15.18 -3.01 2.45
N GLY A 79 14.19 -3.90 2.47
CA GLY A 79 12.83 -3.61 1.99
C GLY A 79 12.17 -2.51 2.81
N TRP A 80 12.24 -2.61 4.14
CA TRP A 80 11.72 -1.59 5.05
C TRP A 80 12.31 -0.20 4.81
N VAL A 81 13.64 -0.10 4.73
CA VAL A 81 14.32 1.17 4.47
C VAL A 81 13.99 1.70 3.08
N CYS A 82 13.87 0.84 2.07
CA CYS A 82 13.52 1.25 0.72
C CYS A 82 12.08 1.77 0.60
N VAL A 83 11.10 1.12 1.25
CA VAL A 83 9.71 1.60 1.23
C VAL A 83 9.60 2.96 1.93
N ILE A 84 10.22 3.11 3.11
CA ILE A 84 10.24 4.39 3.83
C ILE A 84 10.99 5.47 3.02
N GLY A 85 12.14 5.13 2.45
CA GLY A 85 12.93 6.03 1.62
C GLY A 85 12.21 6.47 0.34
N GLY A 86 11.52 5.54 -0.31
CA GLY A 86 10.66 5.82 -1.47
C GLY A 86 9.51 6.75 -1.11
N MET A 87 8.87 6.53 0.04
CA MET A 87 7.80 7.40 0.54
C MET A 87 8.30 8.82 0.83
N LEU A 88 9.47 8.96 1.46
CA LEU A 88 10.09 10.27 1.67
C LEU A 88 10.44 10.95 0.34
N ALA A 89 11.01 10.21 -0.62
CA ALA A 89 11.30 10.71 -1.94
C ALA A 89 10.03 11.18 -2.66
N PHE A 90 8.92 10.44 -2.56
CA PHE A 90 7.63 10.83 -3.11
C PHE A 90 7.13 12.15 -2.54
N ILE A 91 7.19 12.33 -1.22
CA ILE A 91 6.72 13.55 -0.55
C ILE A 91 7.53 14.76 -1.01
N VAL A 92 8.86 14.62 -1.07
CA VAL A 92 9.77 15.69 -1.50
C VAL A 92 9.59 15.99 -3.00
N LEU A 93 9.74 14.99 -3.86
CA LEU A 93 9.63 15.16 -5.32
C LEU A 93 8.21 15.55 -5.74
N GLY A 94 7.18 15.10 -5.04
CA GLY A 94 5.80 15.49 -5.27
C GLY A 94 5.58 16.98 -4.98
N ALA A 95 6.25 17.53 -3.97
CA ALA A 95 6.19 18.95 -3.65
C ALA A 95 6.97 19.82 -4.66
N TYR A 96 8.15 19.36 -5.12
CA TYR A 96 9.08 20.16 -5.93
C TYR A 96 9.01 19.91 -7.45
N ALA A 97 8.86 18.67 -7.90
CA ALA A 97 9.05 18.26 -9.29
C ALA A 97 7.77 17.76 -9.98
N GLY A 98 6.71 17.45 -9.22
CA GLY A 98 5.41 17.03 -9.74
C GLY A 98 5.17 15.52 -9.63
N LEU A 99 4.01 15.06 -10.13
CA LEU A 99 3.53 13.69 -9.94
C LEU A 99 4.41 12.63 -10.62
N ILE A 100 4.93 12.95 -11.81
CA ILE A 100 5.71 12.02 -12.64
C ILE A 100 7.03 11.61 -11.95
N PRO A 101 7.94 12.53 -11.60
CA PRO A 101 9.18 12.17 -10.93
C PRO A 101 8.95 11.59 -9.54
N ALA A 102 7.89 12.02 -8.83
CA ALA A 102 7.55 11.49 -7.52
C ALA A 102 7.15 10.01 -7.57
N THR A 103 6.19 9.67 -8.44
CA THR A 103 5.71 8.29 -8.60
C THR A 103 6.83 7.36 -9.09
N PHE A 104 7.61 7.80 -10.08
CA PHE A 104 8.74 7.03 -10.59
C PHE A 104 9.76 6.72 -9.49
N SER A 105 10.20 7.72 -8.71
CA SER A 105 11.16 7.50 -7.63
C SER A 105 10.61 6.63 -6.50
N LEU A 106 9.33 6.79 -6.12
CA LEU A 106 8.68 5.95 -5.10
C LEU A 106 8.75 4.47 -5.48
N ILE A 107 8.32 4.15 -6.69
CA ILE A 107 8.19 2.78 -7.17
C ILE A 107 9.58 2.19 -7.44
N PHE A 108 10.49 2.97 -8.03
CA PHE A 108 11.86 2.54 -8.29
C PHE A 108 12.62 2.22 -7.00
N ILE A 109 12.56 3.10 -6.00
CA ILE A 109 13.24 2.88 -4.71
C ILE A 109 12.61 1.69 -3.99
N SER A 110 11.27 1.58 -3.97
CA SER A 110 10.58 0.47 -3.32
C SER A 110 10.91 -0.88 -3.99
N ALA A 111 10.95 -0.93 -5.32
CA ALA A 111 11.30 -2.14 -6.07
C ALA A 111 12.74 -2.60 -5.82
N LEU A 112 13.65 -1.68 -5.55
CA LEU A 112 15.05 -1.97 -5.19
C LEU A 112 15.23 -2.56 -3.78
N GLY A 113 14.18 -2.47 -2.96
CA GLY A 113 14.13 -3.09 -1.63
C GLY A 113 14.03 -4.61 -1.70
N ASP A 114 13.55 -5.14 -2.81
CA ASP A 114 13.47 -6.57 -3.08
C ASP A 114 14.82 -7.12 -3.55
N LYS A 115 15.22 -8.29 -3.04
CA LYS A 115 16.54 -8.89 -3.32
C LYS A 115 16.60 -9.51 -4.72
N GLU A 116 15.46 -9.87 -5.30
CA GLU A 116 15.39 -10.54 -6.61
C GLU A 116 15.20 -9.58 -7.79
N ASN A 117 14.93 -8.30 -7.52
CA ASN A 117 14.70 -7.33 -8.58
C ASN A 117 16.01 -6.85 -9.22
N SER A 118 16.17 -7.14 -10.50
CA SER A 118 17.16 -6.47 -11.34
C SER A 118 16.81 -4.98 -11.49
N LEU A 119 17.84 -4.13 -11.60
CA LEU A 119 17.69 -2.70 -11.90
C LEU A 119 16.83 -2.46 -13.15
N THR A 120 16.90 -3.35 -14.15
CA THR A 120 16.10 -3.28 -15.38
C THR A 120 14.63 -3.57 -15.14
N THR A 121 14.31 -4.60 -14.35
CA THR A 121 12.94 -4.97 -13.99
C THR A 121 12.30 -3.88 -13.13
N ALA A 122 13.05 -3.38 -12.14
CA ALA A 122 12.60 -2.28 -11.28
C ALA A 122 12.31 -1.00 -12.09
N ALA A 123 13.18 -0.64 -13.04
CA ALA A 123 12.96 0.51 -13.91
C ALA A 123 11.75 0.34 -14.84
N LEU A 124 11.56 -0.85 -15.42
CA LEU A 124 10.40 -1.14 -16.28
C LEU A 124 9.09 -1.09 -15.48
N LEU A 125 9.08 -1.67 -14.28
CA LEU A 125 7.94 -1.65 -13.36
C LEU A 125 7.59 -0.22 -12.97
N ALA A 126 8.59 0.57 -12.55
CA ALA A 126 8.42 1.97 -12.21
C ALA A 126 7.88 2.79 -13.39
N LEU A 127 8.42 2.58 -14.59
CA LEU A 127 7.94 3.26 -15.80
C LEU A 127 6.48 2.92 -16.10
N CYS A 128 6.13 1.63 -16.11
CA CYS A 128 4.77 1.17 -16.41
C CYS A 128 3.75 1.72 -15.39
N MET A 129 4.07 1.61 -14.10
CA MET A 129 3.21 2.14 -13.03
C MET A 129 3.10 3.66 -13.06
N THR A 130 4.18 4.38 -13.41
CA THR A 130 4.16 5.84 -13.60
C THR A 130 3.22 6.23 -14.73
N VAL A 131 3.27 5.53 -15.88
CA VAL A 131 2.36 5.78 -17.01
C VAL A 131 0.90 5.56 -16.60
N ILE A 132 0.60 4.46 -15.92
CA ILE A 132 -0.75 4.17 -15.43
C ILE A 132 -1.21 5.26 -14.45
N ALA A 133 -0.35 5.66 -13.52
CA ALA A 133 -0.65 6.73 -12.58
C ALA A 133 -0.97 8.04 -13.32
N VAL A 134 -0.14 8.45 -14.28
CA VAL A 134 -0.38 9.66 -15.09
C VAL A 134 -1.71 9.57 -15.85
N LEU A 135 -2.03 8.42 -16.46
CA LEU A 135 -3.31 8.23 -17.15
C LEU A 135 -4.50 8.35 -16.20
N VAL A 136 -4.46 7.68 -15.05
CA VAL A 136 -5.56 7.72 -14.07
C VAL A 136 -5.72 9.13 -13.48
N PHE A 137 -4.63 9.80 -13.11
CA PHE A 137 -4.71 11.13 -12.49
C PHE A 137 -5.03 12.23 -13.49
N SER A 138 -4.42 12.22 -14.69
CA SER A 138 -4.62 13.25 -15.71
C SER A 138 -5.94 13.06 -16.48
N TYR A 139 -6.26 11.84 -16.88
CA TYR A 139 -7.45 11.55 -17.70
C TYR A 139 -8.62 11.00 -16.89
N GLY A 140 -8.36 10.17 -15.88
CA GLY A 140 -9.42 9.51 -15.11
C GLY A 140 -10.10 10.43 -14.10
N LEU A 141 -9.30 11.10 -13.24
CA LEU A 141 -9.84 11.91 -12.13
C LEU A 141 -9.88 13.42 -12.41
N GLN A 142 -9.22 13.92 -13.46
CA GLN A 142 -9.14 15.37 -13.78
C GLN A 142 -8.70 16.24 -12.57
N ILE A 143 -7.92 15.69 -11.62
CA ILE A 143 -7.41 16.48 -10.49
C ILE A 143 -6.26 17.35 -10.99
N GLN A 144 -6.29 18.64 -10.62
CA GLN A 144 -5.24 19.63 -10.91
C GLN A 144 -3.98 19.41 -10.05
N PHE A 145 -3.38 18.22 -10.09
CA PHE A 145 -2.00 18.07 -9.61
C PHE A 145 -1.06 18.54 -10.71
N PRO A 146 -0.16 19.52 -10.45
CA PRO A 146 0.80 19.96 -11.45
C PRO A 146 1.69 18.78 -11.85
N LEU A 147 1.53 18.34 -13.10
CA LEU A 147 2.28 17.19 -13.64
C LEU A 147 3.79 17.46 -13.61
N LEU A 148 4.17 18.72 -13.81
CA LEU A 148 5.50 19.29 -13.65
C LEU A 148 5.33 20.68 -13.04
N ARG A 149 5.89 20.95 -11.86
CA ARG A 149 5.85 22.30 -11.25
C ARG A 149 7.02 23.12 -11.79
N GLY A 150 6.92 23.50 -13.07
CA GLY A 150 8.01 24.18 -13.79
C GLY A 150 7.65 24.76 -15.16
N VAL A 151 6.40 24.60 -15.64
CA VAL A 151 5.82 25.32 -16.79
C VAL A 151 4.37 25.66 -16.46
#